data_AF-A0AAE0Q8G9-F1
#
_entry.id   AF-A0AAE0Q8G9-F1
#
_cell.length_a   1.000
_cell.length_b   1.000
_cell.length_c   1.000
_cell.angle_alpha   90.00
_cell.angle_beta   90.00
_cell.angle_gamma   90.00
#
_symmetry.space_group_name_H-M   'P 1'
#
loop_
_entity.id
_entity.type
_entity.pdbx_description
1 polymer ?
#
loop_
_entity_poly.entity_id
_entity_poly.type
_entity_poly.pdbx_seq_one_letter_code
_entity_poly.pdbx_strand_id
1 'polypeptide(L)'
;MSLPPQDIQIAPVVGPRSLGATCFMSTTIVPLTKKNTVTCLNDYCPIALTPISMQCFERIVMSHIKRNIPTTLDPFQFAYQQNRSTEDAVNAAIHTTLTHLEGKDTYVKMLFINYSLAFNTVIPHRLSEKLLTLRLTPSPCNWVLNFLMDRPPSVTVGNRTDIRHQNCEHRDSPRMFPKPTAVHPLHL
;
A
#
# COMPACT_ATOMS: atom_id res chain seq x y z
N MET A 1 9.45 23.41 54.09
CA MET A 1 8.12 23.44 53.43
C MET A 1 8.40 23.57 51.95
N SER A 2 8.53 22.43 51.28
CA SER A 2 9.08 22.32 49.93
C SER A 2 7.93 22.28 48.92
N LEU A 3 7.86 23.29 48.05
CA LEU A 3 6.96 23.32 46.90
C LEU A 3 7.72 22.80 45.65
N PRO A 4 7.11 21.94 44.82
CA PRO A 4 7.80 21.35 43.67
C PRO A 4 7.88 22.31 42.48
N PRO A 5 8.87 22.15 41.59
CA PRO A 5 9.01 22.96 40.38
C PRO A 5 7.92 22.58 39.35
N GLN A 6 7.28 23.59 38.75
CA GLN A 6 6.38 23.36 37.62
C GLN A 6 7.18 23.23 36.33
N ASP A 7 7.11 22.03 35.74
CA ASP A 7 7.59 21.76 34.39
C ASP A 7 6.73 22.51 33.36
N ILE A 8 7.40 23.37 32.58
CA ILE A 8 6.86 23.96 31.36
C ILE A 8 6.75 22.82 30.33
N GLN A 9 5.56 22.24 30.18
CA GLN A 9 5.25 21.45 28.98
C GLN A 9 4.95 22.40 27.82
N ILE A 10 5.88 22.45 26.86
CA ILE A 10 5.57 22.89 25.50
C ILE A 10 4.65 21.81 24.90
N ALA A 11 3.35 22.07 24.92
CA ALA A 11 2.39 21.27 24.17
C ALA A 11 2.78 21.31 22.69
N PRO A 12 2.82 20.17 21.98
CA PRO A 12 2.94 20.21 20.53
C PRO A 12 1.71 20.95 20.01
N VAL A 13 1.94 21.98 19.19
CA VAL A 13 0.90 22.65 18.41
C VAL A 13 0.28 21.61 17.49
N VAL A 14 -0.76 20.93 17.97
CA VAL A 14 -1.67 20.15 17.15
C VAL A 14 -2.48 21.18 16.39
N GLY A 15 -2.03 21.47 15.15
CA GLY A 15 -2.80 22.27 14.21
C GLY A 15 -4.20 21.69 14.03
N PRO A 16 -5.19 22.52 13.66
CA PRO A 16 -6.59 22.13 13.65
C PRO A 16 -6.78 20.89 12.79
N ARG A 17 -7.20 19.78 13.43
CA ARG A 17 -7.76 18.61 12.75
C ARG A 17 -8.88 19.15 11.86
N SER A 18 -8.70 19.08 10.54
CA SER A 18 -9.75 19.44 9.61
C SER A 18 -10.97 18.59 9.93
N LEU A 19 -12.00 19.20 10.51
CA LEU A 19 -13.34 18.64 10.65
C LEU A 19 -13.88 18.38 9.24
N GLY A 20 -13.63 17.18 8.73
CA GLY A 20 -14.09 16.76 7.43
C GLY A 20 -13.89 15.26 7.30
N ALA A 21 -14.97 14.52 7.54
CA ALA A 21 -15.18 13.17 7.03
C ALA A 21 -14.43 11.98 7.68
N THR A 22 -14.71 11.69 8.96
CA THR A 22 -14.40 10.36 9.54
C THR A 22 -15.10 9.20 8.81
N CYS A 23 -16.23 9.46 8.13
CA CYS A 23 -16.95 8.44 7.35
C CYS A 23 -16.32 8.10 5.98
N PHE A 24 -15.45 8.95 5.42
CA PHE A 24 -14.81 8.67 4.12
C PHE A 24 -13.54 7.81 4.25
N MET A 25 -13.04 7.65 5.47
CA MET A 25 -11.73 7.02 5.76
C MET A 25 -11.85 5.58 6.27
N SER A 26 -13.05 5.01 6.41
CA SER A 26 -13.20 3.61 6.87
C SER A 26 -12.88 2.61 5.76
N THR A 27 -11.91 1.70 5.99
CA THR A 27 -11.72 0.47 5.17
C THR A 27 -12.41 -0.67 5.90
N THR A 28 -13.21 -1.46 5.17
CA THR A 28 -13.58 -2.80 5.62
C THR A 28 -12.67 -3.82 4.98
N ILE A 29 -11.92 -4.58 5.77
CA ILE A 29 -11.13 -5.71 5.29
C ILE A 29 -12.03 -6.95 5.31
N VAL A 30 -12.26 -7.51 4.12
CA VAL A 30 -12.98 -8.77 3.95
C VAL A 30 -11.98 -9.85 3.55
N PRO A 31 -11.82 -10.92 4.35
CA PRO A 31 -10.94 -12.03 3.98
C PRO A 31 -11.64 -12.92 2.94
N LEU A 32 -11.08 -13.02 1.74
CA LEU A 32 -11.51 -14.00 0.73
C LEU A 32 -10.59 -15.22 0.72
N THR A 33 -11.15 -16.41 0.52
CA THR A 33 -10.37 -17.64 0.45
C THR A 33 -9.61 -17.72 -0.87
N LYS A 34 -8.28 -17.88 -0.84
CA LYS A 34 -7.43 -18.10 -2.02
C LYS A 34 -7.58 -19.51 -2.60
N LYS A 35 -8.05 -20.46 -1.80
CA LYS A 35 -8.14 -21.90 -2.12
C LYS A 35 -9.47 -22.45 -1.62
N ASN A 36 -9.90 -23.55 -2.20
CA ASN A 36 -11.15 -24.23 -1.88
C ASN A 36 -11.11 -24.87 -0.47
N THR A 37 -9.91 -25.18 0.02
CA THR A 37 -9.65 -25.66 1.38
C THR A 37 -8.76 -24.65 2.12
N VAL A 38 -9.26 -24.13 3.24
CA VAL A 38 -8.53 -23.20 4.10
C VAL A 38 -7.82 -24.00 5.18
N THR A 39 -6.49 -23.97 5.18
CA THR A 39 -5.69 -24.69 6.18
C THR A 39 -5.03 -23.74 7.18
N CYS A 40 -4.80 -22.48 6.77
CA CYS A 40 -4.20 -21.47 7.64
C CYS A 40 -4.69 -20.05 7.29
N LEU A 41 -4.47 -19.10 8.19
CA LEU A 41 -4.87 -17.69 7.99
C LEU A 41 -4.21 -17.04 6.75
N ASN A 42 -3.06 -17.55 6.30
CA ASN A 42 -2.38 -17.08 5.08
C ASN A 42 -3.10 -17.47 3.78
N ASP A 43 -4.02 -18.44 3.84
CA ASP A 43 -4.87 -18.84 2.71
C ASP A 43 -5.98 -17.81 2.46
N TYR A 44 -6.15 -16.78 3.30
CA TYR A 44 -7.00 -15.64 3.01
C TYR A 44 -6.25 -14.55 2.23
N CYS A 45 -6.95 -13.93 1.29
CA CYS A 45 -6.57 -12.68 0.65
C CYS A 45 -7.43 -11.56 1.26
N PRO A 46 -6.85 -10.66 2.07
CA PRO A 46 -7.60 -9.54 2.60
C PRO A 46 -7.91 -8.56 1.46
N ILE A 47 -9.20 -8.27 1.25
CA ILE A 47 -9.64 -7.23 0.31
C ILE A 47 -10.09 -6.02 1.12
N ALA A 48 -9.46 -4.87 0.85
CA ALA A 48 -9.89 -3.59 1.38
C ALA A 48 -11.07 -3.06 0.57
N LEU A 49 -12.25 -2.99 1.18
CA LEU A 49 -13.39 -2.26 0.65
C LEU A 49 -13.27 -0.80 1.05
N THR A 50 -12.99 0.05 0.06
CA THR A 50 -13.01 1.51 0.19
C THR A 50 -14.40 2.04 -0.21
N PRO A 51 -14.94 3.05 0.50
CA PRO A 51 -16.21 3.70 0.12
C PRO A 51 -16.15 4.24 -1.32
N ILE A 52 -17.29 4.26 -2.02
CA ILE A 52 -17.37 4.72 -3.42
C ILE A 52 -16.76 6.13 -3.58
N SER A 53 -17.03 7.02 -2.63
CA SER A 53 -16.46 8.38 -2.63
C SER A 53 -14.93 8.37 -2.60
N MET A 54 -14.33 7.46 -1.85
CA MET A 54 -12.89 7.29 -1.77
C MET A 54 -12.31 6.68 -3.06
N GLN A 55 -12.97 5.68 -3.63
CA GLN A 55 -12.59 5.10 -4.92
C GLN A 55 -12.61 6.15 -6.04
N CYS A 56 -13.60 7.04 -6.05
CA CYS A 56 -13.64 8.16 -6.99
C CYS A 56 -12.41 9.06 -6.83
N PHE A 57 -12.04 9.38 -5.60
CA PHE A 57 -10.87 10.23 -5.34
C PHE A 57 -9.55 9.53 -5.71
N GLU A 58 -9.40 8.24 -5.39
CA GLU A 58 -8.29 7.41 -5.82
C GLU A 58 -8.12 7.47 -7.35
N ARG A 59 -9.21 7.36 -8.12
CA ARG A 59 -9.16 7.45 -9.59
C ARG A 59 -8.71 8.83 -10.08
N ILE A 60 -9.18 9.91 -9.45
CA ILE A 60 -8.79 11.28 -9.79
C ILE A 60 -7.29 11.48 -9.53
N VAL A 61 -6.81 11.10 -8.35
CA VAL A 61 -5.40 11.22 -7.97
C VAL A 61 -4.53 10.35 -8.85
N MET A 62 -4.92 9.10 -9.11
CA MET A 62 -4.20 8.18 -10.00
C MET A 62 -4.09 8.74 -11.42
N SER A 63 -5.17 9.32 -11.96
CA SER A 63 -5.14 10.01 -13.25
C SER A 63 -4.16 11.17 -13.26
N HIS A 64 -4.14 11.98 -12.19
CA HIS A 64 -3.18 13.07 -12.05
C HIS A 64 -1.73 12.54 -11.99
N ILE A 65 -1.47 11.51 -11.20
CA ILE A 65 -0.14 10.90 -11.09
C ILE A 65 0.33 10.40 -12.46
N LYS A 66 -0.50 9.60 -13.16
CA LYS A 66 -0.16 9.04 -14.47
C LYS A 66 0.13 10.08 -15.55
N ARG A 67 -0.52 11.24 -15.49
CA ARG A 67 -0.26 12.35 -16.43
C ARG A 67 1.08 13.06 -16.19
N ASN A 68 1.58 13.03 -14.95
CA ASN A 68 2.82 13.71 -14.58
C ASN A 68 4.05 12.78 -14.59
N ILE A 69 3.85 11.48 -14.46
CA ILE A 69 4.94 10.50 -14.60
C ILE A 69 5.16 10.17 -16.08
N PRO A 70 6.38 10.31 -16.61
CA PRO A 70 6.67 9.97 -17.99
C PRO A 70 6.46 8.46 -18.22
N THR A 71 5.78 8.11 -19.31
CA THR A 71 5.58 6.70 -19.73
C THR A 71 6.88 5.99 -20.11
N THR A 72 7.97 6.73 -20.26
CA THR A 72 9.32 6.25 -20.55
C THR A 72 10.17 6.04 -19.30
N LEU A 73 9.64 6.25 -18.09
CA LEU A 73 10.39 6.12 -16.84
C LEU A 73 11.06 4.74 -16.71
N ASP A 74 10.35 3.69 -17.11
CA ASP A 74 10.88 2.34 -17.23
C ASP A 74 10.32 1.69 -18.51
N PRO A 75 11.13 1.58 -19.58
CA PRO A 75 10.72 0.95 -20.84
C PRO A 75 10.31 -0.51 -20.71
N PHE A 76 10.77 -1.21 -19.66
CA PHE A 76 10.49 -2.62 -19.38
C PHE A 76 9.45 -2.80 -18.27
N GLN A 77 8.75 -1.74 -17.86
CA GLN A 77 7.57 -1.85 -17.01
C GLN A 77 6.34 -2.21 -17.86
N PHE A 78 5.96 -3.49 -17.85
CA PHE A 78 4.79 -3.98 -18.59
C PHE A 78 3.50 -3.96 -17.76
N ALA A 79 3.61 -4.15 -16.44
CA ALA A 79 2.47 -4.17 -15.55
C ALA A 79 1.88 -2.77 -15.30
N TYR A 80 0.54 -2.69 -15.24
CA TYR A 80 -0.24 -1.48 -14.94
C TYR A 80 -0.03 -0.30 -15.90
N GLN A 81 0.60 -0.53 -17.05
CA GLN A 81 0.75 0.42 -18.15
C GLN A 81 -0.34 0.23 -19.21
N GLN A 82 -0.71 1.31 -19.88
CA GLN A 82 -1.66 1.23 -20.99
C GLN A 82 -0.99 0.60 -22.21
N ASN A 83 -1.72 -0.23 -22.96
CA ASN A 83 -1.23 -0.91 -24.17
C ASN A 83 0.00 -1.80 -23.93
N ARG A 84 0.09 -2.39 -22.73
CA ARG A 84 1.12 -3.37 -22.34
C ARG A 84 0.43 -4.54 -21.65
N SER A 85 0.97 -5.74 -21.83
CA SER A 85 0.43 -6.99 -21.30
C SER A 85 1.53 -7.86 -20.70
N THR A 86 1.13 -8.95 -20.04
CA THR A 86 2.05 -9.99 -19.60
C THR A 86 2.70 -10.72 -20.77
N GLU A 87 2.03 -10.80 -21.92
CA GLU A 87 2.56 -11.39 -23.15
C GLU A 87 3.70 -10.56 -23.71
N ASP A 88 3.57 -9.23 -23.70
CA ASP A 88 4.65 -8.33 -24.13
C ASP A 88 5.92 -8.50 -23.28
N ALA A 89 5.76 -8.70 -21.97
CA ALA A 89 6.88 -8.94 -21.05
C ALA A 89 7.62 -10.25 -21.39
N VAL A 90 6.86 -11.33 -21.62
CA VAL A 90 7.42 -12.63 -22.01
C VAL A 90 8.11 -12.54 -23.37
N ASN A 91 7.47 -11.91 -24.34
CA ASN A 91 8.02 -11.72 -25.68
C ASN A 91 9.31 -10.89 -25.65
N ALA A 92 9.35 -9.82 -24.86
CA ALA A 92 10.56 -9.02 -24.70
C ALA A 92 11.72 -9.82 -24.07
N ALA A 93 11.44 -10.64 -23.04
CA ALA A 93 12.43 -11.48 -22.41
C ALA A 93 12.96 -12.56 -23.36
N ILE A 94 12.08 -13.24 -24.11
CA ILE A 94 12.44 -14.25 -25.10
C ILE A 94 13.25 -13.62 -26.23
N HIS A 95 12.76 -12.53 -26.82
CA HIS A 95 13.46 -11.84 -27.91
C HIS A 95 14.87 -11.43 -27.47
N THR A 96 15.01 -10.77 -26.33
CA THR A 96 16.32 -10.35 -25.80
C THR A 96 17.27 -11.53 -25.58
N THR A 97 16.73 -12.65 -25.09
CA THR A 97 17.50 -13.88 -24.85
C THR A 97 17.98 -14.50 -26.16
N LEU A 98 17.07 -14.70 -27.11
CA LEU A 98 17.38 -15.33 -28.40
C LEU A 98 18.36 -14.48 -29.21
N THR A 99 18.13 -13.17 -29.31
CA THR A 99 19.06 -12.26 -29.99
C THR A 99 20.47 -12.31 -29.39
N HIS A 100 20.61 -12.48 -28.07
CA HIS A 100 21.93 -12.62 -27.45
C HIS A 100 22.60 -13.97 -27.77
N LEU A 101 21.82 -15.04 -27.87
CA LEU A 101 22.29 -16.41 -28.14
C LEU A 101 22.66 -16.67 -29.62
N GLU A 102 22.34 -15.75 -30.53
CA GLU A 102 22.81 -15.81 -31.93
C GLU A 102 24.32 -15.57 -32.07
N GLY A 103 24.95 -14.99 -31.04
CA GLY A 103 26.40 -14.85 -30.97
C GLY A 103 27.12 -16.18 -30.77
N LYS A 104 28.31 -16.35 -31.38
CA LYS A 104 29.16 -17.51 -31.09
C LYS A 104 29.66 -17.44 -29.64
N ASP A 105 29.59 -18.58 -28.95
CA ASP A 105 30.10 -18.75 -27.58
C ASP A 105 29.45 -17.81 -26.54
N THR A 106 28.17 -17.45 -26.74
CA THR A 106 27.40 -16.65 -25.78
C THR A 106 26.49 -17.53 -24.92
N TYR A 107 26.10 -17.02 -23.75
CA TYR A 107 25.14 -17.67 -22.86
C TYR A 107 24.33 -16.63 -22.09
N VAL A 108 23.13 -17.00 -21.62
CA VAL A 108 22.26 -16.12 -20.84
C VAL A 108 22.05 -16.68 -19.44
N LYS A 109 22.07 -15.80 -18.43
CA LYS A 109 21.68 -16.10 -17.05
C LYS A 109 20.52 -15.21 -16.66
N MET A 110 19.44 -15.79 -16.14
CA MET A 110 18.27 -15.05 -15.67
C MET A 110 18.18 -15.09 -14.15
N LEU A 111 17.93 -13.94 -13.54
CA LEU A 111 17.70 -13.80 -12.10
C LEU A 111 16.23 -13.43 -11.86
N PHE A 112 15.52 -14.29 -11.13
CA PHE A 112 14.13 -14.04 -10.74
C PHE A 112 14.09 -13.59 -9.27
N ILE A 113 13.64 -12.36 -9.03
CA ILE A 113 13.53 -11.77 -7.69
C ILE A 113 12.05 -11.68 -7.32
N ASN A 114 11.68 -12.25 -6.18
CA ASN A 114 10.31 -12.18 -5.65
C ASN A 114 10.26 -11.30 -4.39
N TYR A 115 9.52 -10.20 -4.45
CA TYR A 115 9.30 -9.32 -3.29
C TYR A 115 8.16 -9.84 -2.42
N SER A 116 8.50 -10.32 -1.23
CA SER A 116 7.51 -10.76 -0.24
C SER A 116 6.67 -9.58 0.26
N LEU A 117 5.35 -9.69 0.19
CA LEU A 117 4.39 -8.70 0.70
C LEU A 117 4.68 -7.26 0.23
N ALA A 118 5.00 -7.08 -1.06
CA ALA A 118 5.47 -5.80 -1.62
C ALA A 118 4.70 -4.57 -1.11
N PHE A 119 3.37 -4.61 -1.09
CA PHE A 119 2.52 -3.51 -0.58
C PHE A 119 2.65 -3.26 0.93
N ASN A 120 2.88 -4.29 1.74
CA ASN A 120 3.10 -4.15 3.18
C ASN A 120 4.50 -3.64 3.53
N THR A 121 5.43 -3.70 2.56
CA THR A 121 6.81 -3.22 2.72
C THR A 121 7.02 -1.82 2.16
N VAL A 122 6.01 -1.22 1.51
CA VAL A 122 6.10 0.16 1.05
C VAL A 122 6.26 1.07 2.25
N ILE A 123 7.26 1.94 2.19
CA ILE A 123 7.53 2.95 3.21
C ILE A 123 6.86 4.26 2.74
N PRO A 124 5.75 4.72 3.35
CA PRO A 124 4.93 5.79 2.79
C PRO A 124 5.67 7.13 2.63
N HIS A 125 6.53 7.50 3.60
CA HIS A 125 7.32 8.74 3.52
C HIS A 125 8.33 8.73 2.35
N ARG A 126 9.00 7.59 2.11
CA ARG A 126 9.92 7.45 0.95
C ARG A 126 9.17 7.49 -0.37
N LEU A 127 7.96 6.93 -0.40
CA LEU A 127 7.11 7.00 -1.58
C LEU A 127 6.70 8.46 -1.86
N SER A 128 6.25 9.20 -0.84
CA SER A 128 5.87 10.62 -1.02
C SER A 128 7.04 11.48 -1.47
N GLU A 129 8.25 11.27 -0.90
CA GLU A 129 9.46 11.96 -1.36
C GLU A 129 9.78 11.65 -2.82
N LYS A 130 9.71 10.38 -3.22
CA LYS A 130 9.92 9.99 -4.63
C LYS A 130 8.90 10.64 -5.56
N LEU A 131 7.62 10.71 -5.18
CA LEU A 131 6.60 11.38 -5.99
C LEU A 131 6.92 12.87 -6.17
N LEU A 132 7.43 13.55 -5.14
CA LEU A 132 7.89 14.94 -5.27
C LEU A 132 9.07 15.06 -6.24
N THR A 133 10.04 14.13 -6.22
CA THR A 133 11.15 14.12 -7.19
C THR A 133 10.69 13.92 -8.64
N LEU A 134 9.56 13.24 -8.84
CA LEU A 134 8.90 13.05 -10.13
C LEU A 134 8.05 14.25 -10.56
N ARG A 135 8.25 15.43 -9.93
CA ARG A 135 7.58 16.70 -10.24
C ARG A 135 6.07 16.71 -9.98
N LEU A 136 5.57 15.85 -9.10
CA LEU A 136 4.21 16.00 -8.60
C LEU A 136 4.13 17.15 -7.59
N THR A 137 2.98 17.82 -7.55
CA THR A 137 2.73 18.88 -6.58
C THR A 137 2.58 18.31 -5.16
N PRO A 138 2.81 19.09 -4.08
CA PRO A 138 2.72 18.59 -2.72
C PRO A 138 1.33 18.04 -2.32
N SER A 139 0.26 18.56 -2.90
CA SER A 139 -1.12 18.17 -2.58
C SER A 139 -1.41 16.68 -2.84
N PRO A 140 -1.24 16.13 -4.07
CA PRO A 140 -1.43 14.70 -4.32
C PRO A 140 -0.44 13.83 -3.55
N CYS A 141 0.80 14.28 -3.32
CA CYS A 141 1.78 13.53 -2.52
C CYS A 141 1.35 13.39 -1.06
N ASN A 142 0.89 14.49 -0.44
CA ASN A 142 0.37 14.48 0.93
C ASN A 142 -0.92 13.67 1.03
N TRP A 143 -1.78 13.72 0.01
CA TRP A 143 -2.95 12.87 -0.03
C TRP A 143 -2.58 11.38 -0.07
N VAL A 144 -1.63 10.97 -0.92
CA VAL A 144 -1.15 9.57 -0.96
C VAL A 144 -0.52 9.16 0.37
N LEU A 145 0.24 10.05 1.00
CA LEU A 145 0.83 9.81 2.32
C LEU A 145 -0.26 9.55 3.37
N ASN A 146 -1.26 10.44 3.46
CA ASN A 146 -2.39 10.31 4.38
C ASN A 146 -3.23 9.07 4.06
N PHE A 147 -3.43 8.76 2.77
CA PHE A 147 -4.15 7.57 2.34
C PHE A 147 -3.51 6.27 2.83
N LEU A 148 -2.18 6.21 2.84
CA LEU A 148 -1.42 5.03 3.26
C LEU A 148 -1.22 4.95 4.78
N MET A 149 -1.26 6.08 5.49
CA MET A 149 -0.96 6.16 6.92
C MET A 149 -2.21 6.22 7.81
N ASP A 150 -3.26 6.95 7.41
CA ASP A 150 -4.40 7.32 8.26
C ASP A 150 -5.67 6.50 7.94
N ARG A 151 -5.55 5.17 7.85
CA ARG A 151 -6.72 4.28 7.79
C ARG A 151 -6.71 3.27 8.92
N PRO A 152 -7.50 3.47 10.00
CA PRO A 152 -7.79 2.38 10.91
C PRO A 152 -8.62 1.32 10.16
N PRO A 153 -8.10 0.09 9.99
CA PRO A 153 -8.85 -0.95 9.32
C PRO A 153 -9.95 -1.48 10.25
N SER A 154 -11.16 -1.63 9.74
CA SER A 154 -12.18 -2.50 10.35
C SER A 154 -12.13 -3.86 9.66
N VAL A 155 -12.25 -4.95 10.40
CA VAL A 155 -12.30 -6.31 9.82
C VAL A 155 -13.73 -6.82 9.98
N THR A 156 -14.36 -7.25 8.89
CA THR A 156 -15.69 -7.86 8.93
C THR A 156 -15.59 -9.32 8.54
N VAL A 157 -16.06 -10.21 9.40
CA VAL A 157 -16.18 -11.66 9.15
C VAL A 157 -17.64 -12.04 9.37
N GLY A 158 -18.36 -12.37 8.29
CA GLY A 158 -19.81 -12.58 8.35
C GLY A 158 -20.56 -11.30 8.74
N ASN A 159 -21.42 -11.36 9.77
CA ASN A 159 -22.18 -10.20 10.29
C ASN A 159 -21.49 -9.45 11.44
N ARG A 160 -20.25 -9.80 11.80
CA ARG A 160 -19.52 -9.16 12.89
C ARG A 160 -18.43 -8.23 12.34
N THR A 161 -18.44 -6.98 12.81
CA THR A 161 -17.45 -5.96 12.47
C THR A 161 -16.63 -5.64 13.71
N ASP A 162 -15.32 -5.78 13.63
CA ASP A 162 -14.38 -5.40 14.67
C ASP A 162 -13.58 -4.17 14.20
N ILE A 163 -13.65 -3.07 14.96
CA ILE A 163 -12.95 -1.82 14.66
C ILE A 163 -11.63 -1.84 15.44
N ARG A 164 -10.51 -2.03 14.74
CA ARG A 164 -9.20 -1.89 15.38
C ARG A 164 -8.89 -0.41 15.59
N HIS A 165 -9.02 0.06 16.83
CA HIS A 165 -8.39 1.31 17.25
C HIS A 165 -6.87 1.12 17.24
N GLN A 166 -6.17 1.93 16.46
CA GLN A 166 -4.71 1.93 16.44
C GLN A 166 -4.22 2.60 17.73
N ASN A 167 -3.92 1.81 18.76
CA ASN A 167 -3.17 2.33 19.90
C ASN A 167 -1.80 2.78 19.38
N CYS A 168 -1.46 4.04 19.61
CA CYS A 168 -0.15 4.62 19.33
C CYS A 168 0.89 3.99 20.27
N GLU A 169 1.29 2.75 20.02
CA GLU A 169 2.52 2.22 20.60
C GLU A 169 3.68 2.55 19.65
N HIS A 170 4.68 3.23 20.20
CA HIS A 170 5.96 3.51 19.56
C HIS A 170 6.67 2.18 19.25
N ARG A 171 6.45 1.60 18.07
CA ARG A 171 7.42 0.77 17.33
C ARG A 171 6.85 0.31 15.98
N ASP A 172 7.68 0.52 14.95
CA ASP A 172 7.57 0.06 13.56
C ASP A 172 6.41 0.58 12.71
N SER A 173 6.78 1.03 11.51
CA SER A 173 5.92 1.62 10.47
C SER A 173 4.54 0.93 10.35
N PRO A 174 3.43 1.68 10.26
CA PRO A 174 2.10 1.09 10.14
C PRO A 174 2.01 0.23 8.87
N ARG A 175 1.60 -1.03 9.03
CA ARG A 175 1.39 -1.97 7.91
C ARG A 175 0.03 -1.71 7.27
N MET A 176 0.00 -1.63 5.94
CA MET A 176 -1.21 -1.39 5.14
C MET A 176 -2.27 -2.49 5.33
N PHE A 177 -1.83 -3.75 5.53
CA PHE A 177 -2.71 -4.83 5.99
C PHE A 177 -2.19 -5.38 7.31
N PRO A 178 -3.03 -5.40 8.38
CA PRO A 178 -2.65 -6.08 9.60
C PRO A 178 -2.45 -7.57 9.29
N LYS A 179 -1.40 -8.17 9.85
CA LYS A 179 -1.35 -9.65 9.92
C LYS A 179 -2.61 -10.11 10.65
N PRO A 180 -3.22 -11.24 10.26
CA PRO A 180 -4.23 -11.90 11.08
C PRO A 180 -3.61 -12.25 12.45
N THR A 181 -3.72 -11.34 13.40
CA THR A 181 -3.40 -11.63 14.80
C THR A 181 -4.45 -12.60 15.30
N ALA A 182 -4.03 -13.66 15.98
CA ALA A 182 -4.92 -14.65 16.58
C ALA A 182 -6.10 -13.95 17.26
N VAL A 183 -7.28 -14.05 16.65
CA VAL A 183 -8.51 -13.85 17.39
C VAL A 183 -8.53 -15.01 18.36
N HIS A 184 -8.52 -14.73 19.67
CA HIS A 184 -8.72 -15.78 20.67
C HIS A 184 -9.93 -16.62 20.22
N PRO A 185 -9.85 -17.96 20.24
CA PRO A 185 -10.97 -18.79 19.87
C PRO A 185 -12.11 -18.51 20.85
N LEU A 186 -13.09 -17.71 20.41
CA LEU A 186 -14.38 -17.66 21.05
C LEU A 186 -15.09 -18.94 20.65
N HIS A 187 -15.16 -19.87 21.60
CA HIS A 187 -16.10 -20.99 21.58
C HIS A 187 -17.53 -20.44 21.47
N LEU A 188 -18.11 -20.52 20.27
CA LEU A 188 -19.44 -21.03 19.87
C LEU A 188 -19.87 -20.39 18.55
#